data_AF-A0A947BTM3-F1
#
_entry.id   AF-A0A947BTM3-F1
#
_cell.length_a   1.000
_cell.length_b   1.000
_cell.length_c   1.000
_cell.angle_alpha   90.00
_cell.angle_beta   90.00
_cell.angle_gamma   90.00
#
_symmetry.space_group_name_H-M   'P 1'
#
loop_
_entity.id
_entity.type
_entity.pdbx_description
1 polymer ?
#
loop_
_entity_poly.entity_id
_entity_poly.type
_entity_poly.pdbx_seq_one_letter_code
_entity_poly.pdbx_strand_id
1 'polypeptide(L)'
;AEGSGTRALVMQLLVGNGLQDQVELHPGKNGDDLVALKSGQVDAVFMVASATSEKVRAFLEDESIALMHFDRAEAYQRRMKYLTHVNLPRGMVDLSKDIPGKDITLLAATANLMVRDDLHPAIQDLLLQVAEEIHGKGGWFEKNGEFPNANFPEYPVSPEAKRYYKYGPPLLQRYLPFWLASLIDRLKVMILPLVVLMIPLMKVMPPIYTWRMRSKIYRWYQALEQIDLANSRENPDLEDLRNQLEKIDQEVIHVQVPLSFASQLYDLRQHIELVKRRLS
;
A
#
# COMPACT_ATOMS: atom_id res chain seq x y z
N ALA A 1 2.35 5.68 40.15
CA ALA A 1 3.78 5.57 40.52
C ALA A 1 4.51 6.87 40.18
N GLU A 2 5.72 7.09 40.70
CA GLU A 2 6.57 8.18 40.24
C GLU A 2 6.91 7.98 38.74
N GLY A 3 6.82 9.04 37.93
CA GLY A 3 7.02 8.97 36.47
C GLY A 3 5.87 8.36 35.63
N SER A 4 4.76 7.90 36.23
CA SER A 4 3.62 7.36 35.46
C SER A 4 2.76 8.45 34.82
N GLY A 5 2.20 8.20 33.63
CA GLY A 5 1.29 9.11 32.93
C GLY A 5 0.09 9.56 33.78
N THR A 6 -0.50 8.66 34.56
CA THR A 6 -1.59 9.00 35.51
C THR A 6 -1.18 10.10 36.49
N ARG A 7 0.02 10.02 37.07
CA ARG A 7 0.51 11.04 38.02
C ARG A 7 0.69 12.39 37.35
N ALA A 8 1.25 12.41 36.15
CA ALA A 8 1.42 13.65 35.38
C ALA A 8 0.06 14.31 35.09
N LEU A 9 -0.94 13.53 34.66
CA LEU A 9 -2.30 14.03 34.44
C LEU A 9 -2.95 14.56 35.72
N VAL A 10 -2.89 13.79 36.82
CA VAL A 10 -3.47 14.19 38.11
C VAL A 10 -2.86 15.49 38.60
N MET A 11 -1.54 15.65 38.51
CA MET A 11 -0.88 16.92 38.87
C MET A 11 -1.42 18.10 38.05
N GLN A 12 -1.61 17.93 36.74
CA GLN A 12 -2.19 19.00 35.91
C GLN A 12 -3.64 19.32 36.30
N LEU A 13 -4.44 18.31 36.65
CA LEU A 13 -5.81 18.52 37.15
C LEU A 13 -5.81 19.26 38.49
N LEU A 14 -4.97 18.86 39.44
CA LEU A 14 -4.87 19.50 40.76
C LEU A 14 -4.41 20.96 40.65
N VAL A 15 -3.35 21.21 39.88
CA VAL A 15 -2.85 22.58 39.62
C VAL A 15 -3.91 23.42 38.91
N GLY A 16 -4.62 22.84 37.94
CA GLY A 16 -5.70 23.51 37.21
C GLY A 16 -6.88 23.95 38.09
N ASN A 17 -7.02 23.37 39.28
CA ASN A 17 -8.05 23.70 40.28
C ASN A 17 -7.47 24.36 41.55
N GLY A 18 -6.16 24.61 41.63
CA GLY A 18 -5.53 25.19 42.83
C GLY A 18 -5.50 24.26 44.05
N LEU A 19 -5.50 22.95 43.83
CA LEU A 19 -5.55 21.92 44.87
C LEU A 19 -4.20 21.25 45.14
N GLN A 20 -3.12 21.65 44.46
CA GLN A 20 -1.84 20.95 44.54
C GLN A 20 -1.23 20.91 45.96
N ASP A 21 -1.52 21.92 46.78
CA ASP A 21 -1.02 22.04 48.16
C ASP A 21 -2.04 21.52 49.20
N GLN A 22 -3.21 21.05 48.76
CA GLN A 22 -4.31 20.60 49.60
C GLN A 22 -4.49 19.08 49.59
N VAL A 23 -3.69 18.36 48.80
CA VAL A 23 -3.83 16.92 48.58
C VAL A 23 -2.47 16.24 48.75
N GLU A 24 -2.45 15.15 49.51
CA GLU A 24 -1.28 14.28 49.61
C GLU A 24 -1.35 13.18 48.54
N LEU A 25 -0.30 13.05 47.73
CA LEU A 25 -0.25 12.05 46.65
C LEU A 25 0.49 10.80 47.07
N HIS A 26 -0.27 9.74 47.36
CA HIS A 26 0.29 8.41 47.62
C HIS A 26 0.59 7.69 46.29
N PRO A 27 1.82 7.17 46.09
CA PRO A 27 2.10 6.32 44.93
C PRO A 27 1.36 5.00 45.08
N GLY A 28 0.42 4.73 44.17
CA GLY A 28 -0.27 3.44 44.13
C GLY A 28 0.71 2.27 44.05
N LYS A 29 0.51 1.25 44.89
CA LYS A 29 1.24 -0.02 44.88
C LYS A 29 0.46 -1.00 43.99
N ASN A 30 1.16 -1.75 43.14
CA ASN A 30 0.53 -2.68 42.21
C ASN A 30 -0.38 -3.70 42.94
N GLY A 31 -1.70 -3.43 42.94
CA GLY A 31 -2.74 -4.31 43.47
C GLY A 31 -3.40 -3.86 44.78
N ASP A 32 -2.86 -2.86 45.48
CA ASP A 32 -3.29 -2.52 46.84
C ASP A 32 -4.28 -1.32 46.90
N ASP A 33 -4.47 -0.62 45.77
CA ASP A 33 -5.22 0.64 45.74
C ASP A 33 -6.69 0.47 46.18
N LEU A 34 -7.31 -0.67 45.85
CA LEU A 34 -8.69 -0.97 46.25
C LEU A 34 -8.78 -1.20 47.76
N VAL A 35 -7.80 -1.91 48.32
CA VAL A 35 -7.72 -2.19 49.76
C VAL A 35 -7.42 -0.90 50.53
N ALA A 36 -6.51 -0.06 50.02
CA ALA A 36 -6.20 1.24 50.60
C ALA A 36 -7.42 2.16 50.63
N LEU A 37 -8.21 2.19 49.54
CA LEU A 37 -9.45 2.97 49.49
C LEU A 37 -10.50 2.43 50.49
N LYS A 38 -10.71 1.10 50.52
CA LYS A 38 -11.68 0.47 51.43
C LYS A 38 -11.31 0.56 52.91
N SER A 39 -10.02 0.59 53.22
CA SER A 39 -9.52 0.75 54.59
C SER A 39 -9.41 2.21 55.03
N GLY A 40 -9.73 3.17 54.16
CA GLY A 40 -9.65 4.60 54.45
C GLY A 40 -8.21 5.13 54.55
N GLN A 41 -7.23 4.40 54.00
CA GLN A 41 -5.85 4.90 53.91
C GLN A 41 -5.71 5.98 52.84
N VAL A 42 -6.59 5.98 51.83
CA VAL A 42 -6.71 7.02 50.81
C VAL A 42 -8.18 7.34 50.59
N ASP A 43 -8.48 8.60 50.27
CA ASP A 43 -9.86 9.06 50.05
C ASP A 43 -10.32 8.90 48.59
N ALA A 44 -9.37 8.87 47.65
CA ALA A 44 -9.65 8.80 46.22
C ALA A 44 -8.52 8.09 45.47
N VAL A 45 -8.90 7.40 44.39
CA VAL A 45 -7.96 6.73 43.47
C VAL A 45 -8.16 7.28 42.07
N PHE A 46 -7.09 7.80 41.48
CA PHE A 46 -7.05 8.17 40.06
C PHE A 46 -6.48 7.02 39.25
N MET A 47 -7.14 6.66 38.16
CA MET A 47 -6.72 5.59 37.28
C MET A 47 -6.91 5.97 35.82
N VAL A 48 -5.85 5.81 35.03
CA VAL A 48 -5.91 5.86 33.56
C VAL A 48 -5.63 4.44 33.09
N ALA A 49 -6.69 3.72 32.70
CA ALA A 49 -6.62 2.32 32.30
C ALA A 49 -7.77 1.98 31.34
N SER A 50 -7.67 0.83 30.68
CA SER A 50 -8.78 0.31 29.89
C SER A 50 -10.00 0.05 30.77
N ALA A 51 -11.18 0.45 30.31
CA ALA A 51 -12.48 0.22 30.96
C ALA A 51 -12.74 -1.27 31.22
N THR A 52 -12.19 -2.13 30.37
CA THR A 52 -12.36 -3.58 30.43
C THR A 52 -11.26 -4.31 31.21
N SER A 53 -10.31 -3.58 31.80
CA SER A 53 -9.26 -4.20 32.62
C SER A 53 -9.83 -4.81 33.90
N GLU A 54 -9.26 -5.94 34.33
CA GLU A 54 -9.68 -6.62 35.57
C GLU A 54 -9.65 -5.70 36.78
N LYS A 55 -8.64 -4.82 36.85
CA LYS A 55 -8.51 -3.84 37.93
C LYS A 55 -9.67 -2.85 37.92
N VAL A 56 -10.01 -2.24 36.78
CA VAL A 56 -11.16 -1.31 36.70
C VAL A 56 -12.45 -2.03 37.04
N ARG A 57 -12.66 -3.25 36.51
CA ARG A 57 -13.86 -4.04 36.82
C ARG A 57 -14.00 -4.29 38.33
N ALA A 58 -12.92 -4.65 39.03
CA ALA A 58 -12.95 -4.85 40.48
C ALA A 58 -13.37 -3.59 41.27
N PHE A 59 -12.99 -2.39 40.81
CA PHE A 59 -13.46 -1.14 41.42
C PHE A 59 -14.93 -0.84 41.11
N LEU A 60 -15.39 -1.14 39.90
CA LEU A 60 -16.77 -0.84 39.47
C LEU A 60 -17.81 -1.80 40.04
N GLU A 61 -17.41 -3.02 40.38
CA GLU A 61 -18.28 -4.03 41.00
C GLU A 61 -18.42 -3.88 42.52
N ASP A 62 -17.56 -3.06 43.17
CA ASP A 62 -17.63 -2.81 44.60
C ASP A 62 -18.61 -1.67 44.92
N GLU A 63 -19.74 -2.02 45.54
CA GLU A 63 -20.82 -1.07 45.88
C GLU A 63 -20.41 0.01 46.88
N SER A 64 -19.30 -0.17 47.61
CA SER A 64 -18.79 0.85 48.54
C SER A 64 -18.05 1.99 47.84
N ILE A 65 -17.80 1.86 46.53
CA ILE A 65 -17.02 2.81 45.74
C ILE A 65 -17.90 3.46 44.69
N ALA A 66 -17.72 4.76 44.51
CA ALA A 66 -18.42 5.54 43.50
C ALA A 66 -17.42 6.10 42.47
N LEU A 67 -17.84 6.07 41.20
CA LEU A 67 -17.16 6.82 40.16
C LEU A 67 -17.44 8.31 40.29
N MET A 68 -16.39 9.12 40.22
CA MET A 68 -16.50 10.58 40.20
C MET A 68 -17.01 11.06 38.82
N HIS A 69 -18.04 11.91 38.83
CA HIS A 69 -18.56 12.58 37.64
C HIS A 69 -17.81 13.90 37.40
N PHE A 70 -17.36 14.15 36.16
CA PHE A 70 -16.66 15.38 35.78
C PHE A 70 -17.61 16.43 35.18
N ASP A 71 -18.22 17.27 36.03
CA ASP A 71 -19.16 18.33 35.57
C ASP A 71 -18.56 19.30 34.55
N ARG A 72 -17.24 19.53 34.65
CA ARG A 72 -16.49 20.48 33.80
C ARG A 72 -15.67 19.78 32.71
N ALA A 73 -16.05 18.57 32.30
CA ALA A 73 -15.27 17.75 31.38
C ALA A 73 -14.92 18.48 30.06
N GLU A 74 -15.86 19.24 29.50
CA GLU A 74 -15.62 20.02 28.28
C GLU A 74 -14.56 21.11 28.49
N ALA A 75 -14.52 21.75 29.66
CA ALA A 75 -13.51 22.74 29.98
C ALA A 75 -12.11 22.12 30.05
N TYR A 76 -11.99 20.91 30.62
CA TYR A 76 -10.74 20.17 30.61
C TYR A 76 -10.29 19.84 29.19
N GLN A 77 -11.15 19.28 28.35
CA GLN A 77 -10.83 18.98 26.94
C GLN A 77 -10.36 20.23 26.16
N ARG A 78 -11.00 21.39 26.38
CA ARG A 78 -10.61 22.64 25.68
C ARG A 78 -9.27 23.21 26.17
N ARG A 79 -8.95 23.04 27.47
CA ARG A 79 -7.68 23.52 28.06
C ARG A 79 -6.52 22.55 27.86
N MET A 80 -6.81 21.24 27.85
CA MET A 80 -5.86 20.15 27.74
C MET A 80 -6.23 19.34 26.49
N LYS A 81 -5.65 19.71 25.34
CA LYS A 81 -6.06 19.20 24.03
C LYS A 81 -5.88 17.69 23.82
N TYR A 82 -5.09 17.04 24.66
CA TYR A 82 -4.89 15.59 24.66
C TYR A 82 -5.94 14.84 25.48
N LEU A 83 -6.88 15.56 26.12
CA LEU A 83 -8.02 14.99 26.82
C LEU A 83 -9.27 15.10 25.97
N THR A 84 -10.08 14.05 26.00
CA THR A 84 -11.47 14.07 25.57
C THR A 84 -12.37 13.75 26.75
N HIS A 85 -13.64 14.14 26.66
CA HIS A 85 -14.64 13.62 27.58
C HIS A 85 -15.35 12.42 26.95
N VAL A 86 -15.65 11.43 27.78
CA VAL A 86 -16.42 10.23 27.40
C VAL A 86 -17.55 10.04 28.39
N ASN A 87 -18.69 9.53 27.91
CA ASN A 87 -19.82 9.23 28.77
C ASN A 87 -19.88 7.72 28.98
N LEU A 88 -19.93 7.29 30.24
CA LEU A 88 -20.26 5.93 30.64
C LEU A 88 -21.79 5.89 30.86
N PRO A 89 -22.57 5.27 29.97
CA PRO A 89 -24.01 5.23 30.11
C PRO A 89 -24.44 4.37 31.29
N ARG A 90 -25.63 4.66 31.84
CA ARG A 90 -26.30 3.85 32.84
C ARG A 90 -26.38 2.39 32.40
N GLY A 91 -26.01 1.47 33.29
CA GLY A 91 -26.04 0.01 33.05
C GLY A 91 -24.94 -0.54 32.14
N MET A 92 -23.96 0.27 31.70
CA MET A 92 -22.91 -0.19 30.79
C MET A 92 -21.98 -1.27 31.39
N VAL A 93 -21.73 -1.23 32.69
CA VAL A 93 -20.84 -2.18 33.38
C VAL A 93 -21.57 -3.51 33.62
N ASP A 94 -22.76 -3.42 34.21
CA ASP A 94 -23.66 -4.55 34.43
C ASP A 94 -25.10 -4.07 34.25
N LEU A 95 -25.73 -4.50 33.15
CA LEU A 95 -27.07 -4.08 32.78
C LEU A 95 -28.14 -4.67 33.73
N SER A 96 -27.90 -5.86 34.28
CA SER A 96 -28.84 -6.52 35.19
C SER A 96 -28.85 -5.85 36.56
N LYS A 97 -27.68 -5.39 37.01
CA LYS A 97 -27.53 -4.67 38.29
C LYS A 97 -27.66 -3.16 38.15
N ASP A 98 -27.84 -2.67 36.92
CA ASP A 98 -27.94 -1.24 36.61
C ASP A 98 -26.71 -0.45 37.07
N ILE A 99 -25.51 -0.95 36.72
CA ILE A 99 -24.23 -0.34 37.08
C ILE A 99 -23.60 0.32 35.84
N PRO A 100 -23.25 1.61 35.86
CA PRO A 100 -23.60 2.58 36.90
C PRO A 100 -25.11 2.90 36.88
N GLY A 101 -25.68 3.33 38.01
CA GLY A 101 -27.11 3.67 38.10
C GLY A 101 -27.53 4.98 37.42
N LYS A 102 -26.57 5.69 36.81
CA LYS A 102 -26.77 6.93 36.05
C LYS A 102 -25.62 7.11 35.05
N ASP A 103 -25.81 7.98 34.08
CA ASP A 103 -24.74 8.36 33.16
C ASP A 103 -23.63 9.10 33.92
N ILE A 104 -22.38 8.73 33.65
CA ILE A 104 -21.20 9.33 34.28
C ILE A 104 -20.27 9.87 33.21
N THR A 105 -19.99 11.17 33.25
CA THR A 105 -19.01 11.80 32.37
C THR A 105 -17.63 11.67 32.98
N LEU A 106 -16.71 11.11 32.20
CA LEU A 106 -15.33 10.83 32.56
C LEU A 106 -14.38 11.58 31.61
N LEU A 107 -13.11 11.65 32.00
CA LEU A 107 -12.04 12.14 31.14
C LEU A 107 -11.24 10.95 30.59
N ALA A 108 -10.98 10.98 29.29
CA ALA A 108 -10.11 10.04 28.61
C ALA A 108 -8.88 10.77 28.05
N ALA A 109 -7.71 10.16 28.20
CA ALA A 109 -6.50 10.62 27.54
C ALA A 109 -6.41 9.97 26.15
N THR A 110 -6.27 10.78 25.11
CA THR A 110 -6.12 10.30 23.74
C THR A 110 -4.75 9.64 23.57
N ALA A 111 -4.73 8.36 23.19
CA ALA A 111 -3.50 7.68 22.83
C ALA A 111 -3.16 7.96 21.37
N ASN A 112 -1.95 8.46 21.12
CA ASN A 112 -1.43 8.75 19.78
C ASN A 112 -0.47 7.64 19.33
N LEU A 113 -0.71 7.06 18.14
CA LEU A 113 0.26 6.18 17.49
C LEU A 113 1.29 7.05 16.74
N MET A 114 2.50 7.11 17.26
CA MET A 114 3.57 7.94 16.70
C MET A 114 4.61 7.11 15.96
N VAL A 115 5.09 7.66 14.85
CA VAL A 115 6.17 7.08 14.03
C VAL A 115 7.24 8.13 13.79
N ARG A 116 8.47 7.70 13.54
CA ARG A 116 9.54 8.60 13.10
C ARG A 116 9.26 9.09 11.67
N ASP A 117 9.73 10.29 11.36
CA ASP A 117 9.59 10.91 10.05
C ASP A 117 10.30 10.15 8.92
N ASP A 118 11.35 9.40 9.26
CA ASP A 118 12.09 8.52 8.35
C ASP A 118 11.48 7.11 8.20
N LEU A 119 10.36 6.81 8.87
CA LEU A 119 9.72 5.49 8.75
C LEU A 119 9.13 5.33 7.34
N HIS A 120 9.57 4.28 6.66
CA HIS A 120 9.16 3.99 5.28
C HIS A 120 7.62 3.98 5.14
N PRO A 121 7.03 4.68 4.14
CA PRO A 121 5.57 4.81 3.98
C PRO A 121 4.77 3.51 4.02
N ALA A 122 5.28 2.45 3.35
CA ALA A 122 4.65 1.14 3.37
C ALA A 122 4.51 0.53 4.78
N ILE A 123 5.43 0.82 5.70
CA ILE A 123 5.34 0.35 7.09
C ILE A 123 4.28 1.15 7.85
N GLN A 124 4.17 2.46 7.58
CA GLN A 124 3.10 3.29 8.14
C GLN A 124 1.71 2.76 7.72
N ASP A 125 1.54 2.41 6.44
CA ASP A 125 0.29 1.81 5.94
C ASP A 125 -0.02 0.47 6.64
N LEU A 126 1.00 -0.35 6.92
CA LEU A 126 0.83 -1.62 7.62
C LEU A 126 0.44 -1.40 9.08
N LEU A 127 1.09 -0.45 9.77
CA LEU A 127 0.75 -0.09 11.14
C LEU A 127 -0.70 0.40 11.24
N LEU A 128 -1.17 1.20 10.28
CA LEU A 128 -2.54 1.69 10.23
C LEU A 128 -3.56 0.56 10.00
N GLN A 129 -3.25 -0.42 9.14
CA GLN A 129 -4.08 -1.61 8.96
C GLN A 129 -4.21 -2.43 10.23
N VAL A 130 -3.09 -2.69 10.91
CA VAL A 130 -3.10 -3.42 12.18
C VAL A 130 -3.85 -2.63 13.26
N ALA A 131 -3.68 -1.30 13.30
CA ALA A 131 -4.41 -0.45 14.22
C ALA A 131 -5.93 -0.49 13.96
N GLU A 132 -6.37 -0.48 12.70
CA GLU A 132 -7.79 -0.63 12.33
C GLU A 132 -8.34 -2.01 12.70
N GLU A 133 -7.57 -3.08 12.49
CA GLU A 133 -7.98 -4.43 12.88
C GLU A 133 -8.17 -4.58 14.39
N ILE A 134 -7.24 -4.04 15.18
CA ILE A 134 -7.24 -4.15 16.65
C ILE A 134 -8.26 -3.19 17.28
N HIS A 135 -8.31 -1.92 16.83
CA HIS A 135 -9.07 -0.86 17.48
C HIS A 135 -10.38 -0.49 16.77
N GLY A 136 -10.60 -0.96 15.54
CA GLY A 136 -11.78 -0.62 14.74
C GLY A 136 -13.08 -1.26 15.20
N LYS A 137 -13.04 -2.29 16.06
CA LYS A 137 -14.25 -2.97 16.56
C LYS A 137 -15.12 -2.08 17.46
N GLY A 138 -14.53 -1.02 18.03
CA GLY A 138 -15.18 -0.17 19.04
C GLY A 138 -15.12 -0.78 20.45
N GLY A 139 -15.78 -0.12 21.40
CA GLY A 139 -15.76 -0.51 22.82
C GLY A 139 -16.88 0.14 23.63
N TRP A 140 -16.65 0.31 24.93
CA TRP A 140 -17.61 0.96 25.83
C TRP A 140 -17.81 2.44 25.51
N PHE A 141 -16.72 3.10 25.10
CA PHE A 141 -16.71 4.53 24.81
C PHE A 141 -16.64 4.81 23.30
N GLU A 142 -16.00 3.91 22.54
CA GLU A 142 -15.66 4.18 21.14
C GLU A 142 -16.65 3.49 20.21
N LYS A 143 -17.07 4.17 19.15
CA LYS A 143 -17.95 3.62 18.13
C LYS A 143 -17.19 2.64 17.24
N ASN A 144 -17.94 1.72 16.63
CA ASN A 144 -17.40 0.84 15.59
C ASN A 144 -16.87 1.70 14.42
N GLY A 145 -15.64 1.42 14.00
CA GLY A 145 -14.92 2.16 12.96
C GLY A 145 -14.45 3.55 13.38
N GLU A 146 -14.52 3.91 14.67
CA GLU A 146 -14.04 5.22 15.12
C GLU A 146 -12.53 5.34 15.08
N PHE A 147 -11.80 4.27 15.41
CA PHE A 147 -10.34 4.25 15.44
C PHE A 147 -9.75 3.29 14.41
N PRO A 148 -8.56 3.60 13.86
CA PRO A 148 -7.76 4.81 14.06
C PRO A 148 -8.31 6.03 13.29
N ASN A 149 -8.09 7.24 13.82
CA ASN A 149 -8.50 8.49 13.17
C ASN A 149 -7.47 9.62 13.37
N ALA A 150 -7.70 10.76 12.71
CA ALA A 150 -6.87 11.97 12.83
C ALA A 150 -7.43 13.02 13.82
N ASN A 151 -8.31 12.63 14.73
CA ASN A 151 -8.89 13.55 15.70
C ASN A 151 -7.88 13.80 16.83
N PHE A 152 -7.80 15.05 17.30
CA PHE A 152 -6.91 15.47 18.41
C PHE A 152 -5.42 15.12 18.24
N PRO A 153 -4.79 15.40 17.08
CA PRO A 153 -3.40 15.05 16.88
C PRO A 153 -2.49 15.98 17.71
N GLU A 154 -1.64 15.40 18.55
CA GLU A 154 -0.62 16.15 19.30
C GLU A 154 0.54 16.59 18.40
N TYR A 155 0.80 15.82 17.34
CA TYR A 155 1.83 16.05 16.33
C TYR A 155 1.24 16.07 14.92
N PRO A 156 1.93 16.63 13.91
CA PRO A 156 1.44 16.62 12.54
C PRO A 156 1.15 15.20 12.02
N VAL A 157 -0.07 14.98 11.52
CA VAL A 157 -0.47 13.69 10.94
C VAL A 157 0.29 13.44 9.64
N SER A 158 0.88 12.23 9.48
CA SER A 158 1.65 11.87 8.30
C SER A 158 0.80 11.87 7.02
N PRO A 159 1.40 12.15 5.85
CA PRO A 159 0.69 12.07 4.56
C PRO A 159 0.02 10.71 4.33
N GLU A 160 0.68 9.62 4.75
CA GLU A 160 0.19 8.25 4.69
C GLU A 160 -1.07 8.08 5.54
N ALA A 161 -1.05 8.52 6.80
CA ALA A 161 -2.20 8.46 7.68
C ALA A 161 -3.37 9.31 7.17
N LYS A 162 -3.11 10.53 6.69
CA LYS A 162 -4.15 11.37 6.06
C LYS A 162 -4.81 10.69 4.86
N ARG A 163 -4.01 10.05 4.01
CA ARG A 163 -4.51 9.28 2.86
C ARG A 163 -5.32 8.08 3.33
N TYR A 164 -4.82 7.34 4.31
CA TYR A 164 -5.46 6.15 4.86
C TYR A 164 -6.84 6.48 5.44
N TYR A 165 -6.96 7.50 6.28
CA TYR A 165 -8.25 7.88 6.86
C TYR A 165 -9.27 8.36 5.82
N LYS A 166 -8.80 8.93 4.69
CA LYS A 166 -9.67 9.44 3.64
C LYS A 166 -10.10 8.38 2.61
N TYR A 167 -9.19 7.48 2.26
CA TYR A 167 -9.38 6.54 1.15
C TYR A 167 -9.36 5.08 1.57
N GLY A 168 -8.94 4.77 2.79
CA GLY A 168 -8.69 3.42 3.30
C GLY A 168 -7.34 2.86 2.84
N PRO A 169 -7.14 1.53 2.96
CA PRO A 169 -5.91 0.88 2.54
C PRO A 169 -5.66 1.06 1.03
N PRO A 170 -4.38 1.17 0.60
CA PRO A 170 -4.00 1.26 -0.81
C PRO A 170 -4.65 0.18 -1.68
N LEU A 171 -5.10 0.52 -2.89
CA LEU A 171 -5.86 -0.40 -3.78
C LEU A 171 -5.19 -1.76 -3.96
N LEU A 172 -3.87 -1.78 -4.16
CA LEU A 172 -3.13 -3.02 -4.34
C LEU A 172 -3.12 -3.90 -3.08
N GLN A 173 -3.11 -3.30 -1.89
CA GLN A 173 -3.12 -4.02 -0.61
C GLN A 173 -4.50 -4.62 -0.29
N ARG A 174 -5.57 -4.20 -0.98
CA ARG A 174 -6.91 -4.80 -0.84
C ARG A 174 -7.03 -6.17 -1.50
N TYR A 175 -6.22 -6.45 -2.51
CA TYR A 175 -6.33 -7.65 -3.35
C TYR A 175 -5.06 -8.49 -3.37
N LEU A 176 -3.91 -7.92 -2.98
CA LEU A 176 -2.62 -8.59 -3.02
C LEU A 176 -1.99 -8.62 -1.62
N PRO A 177 -1.20 -9.66 -1.29
CA PRO A 177 -0.36 -9.67 -0.10
C PRO A 177 0.54 -8.43 -0.05
N PHE A 178 0.82 -7.94 1.17
CA PHE A 178 1.60 -6.73 1.43
C PHE A 178 2.90 -6.63 0.60
N TRP A 179 3.68 -7.72 0.52
CA TRP A 179 4.95 -7.72 -0.19
C TRP A 179 4.79 -7.43 -1.69
N LEU A 180 3.75 -7.99 -2.33
CA LEU A 180 3.51 -7.84 -3.75
C LEU A 180 2.92 -6.47 -4.06
N ALA A 181 2.00 -5.99 -3.23
CA ALA A 181 1.45 -4.65 -3.34
C ALA A 181 2.56 -3.58 -3.22
N SER A 182 3.44 -3.71 -2.23
CA SER A 182 4.58 -2.80 -2.01
C SER A 182 5.59 -2.86 -3.16
N LEU A 183 5.87 -4.04 -3.71
CA LEU A 183 6.75 -4.20 -4.86
C LEU A 183 6.21 -3.48 -6.10
N ILE A 184 4.93 -3.70 -6.44
CA ILE A 184 4.30 -3.05 -7.60
C ILE A 184 4.22 -1.54 -7.40
N ASP A 185 3.85 -1.07 -6.20
CA ASP A 185 3.75 0.36 -5.93
C ASP A 185 5.10 1.09 -6.09
N ARG A 186 6.21 0.42 -5.75
CA ARG A 186 7.57 0.92 -5.98
C ARG A 186 7.97 0.84 -7.45
N LEU A 187 7.71 -0.29 -8.09
CA LEU A 187 8.13 -0.52 -9.46
C LEU A 187 7.33 0.28 -10.48
N LYS A 188 6.10 0.71 -10.19
CA LYS A 188 5.25 1.45 -11.15
C LYS A 188 5.95 2.70 -11.70
N VAL A 189 6.72 3.41 -10.87
CA VAL A 189 7.45 4.63 -11.29
C VAL A 189 8.55 4.30 -12.30
N MET A 190 9.15 3.11 -12.22
CA MET A 190 10.18 2.64 -13.16
C MET A 190 9.58 1.87 -14.35
N ILE A 191 8.52 1.10 -14.13
CA ILE A 191 7.79 0.35 -15.15
C ILE A 191 7.13 1.33 -16.13
N LEU A 192 6.56 2.44 -15.67
CA LEU A 192 5.84 3.36 -16.53
C LEU A 192 6.73 3.93 -17.67
N PRO A 193 7.92 4.50 -17.41
CA PRO A 193 8.86 4.88 -18.47
C PRO A 193 9.26 3.70 -19.36
N LEU A 194 9.51 2.53 -18.77
CA LEU A 194 9.92 1.34 -19.52
C LEU A 194 8.82 0.91 -20.51
N VAL A 195 7.56 0.89 -20.09
CA VAL A 195 6.39 0.56 -20.92
C VAL A 195 6.23 1.60 -22.03
N VAL A 196 6.39 2.88 -21.71
CA VAL A 196 6.36 3.97 -22.71
C VAL A 196 7.44 3.79 -23.77
N LEU A 197 8.66 3.38 -23.38
CA LEU A 197 9.75 3.06 -24.32
C LEU A 197 9.55 1.74 -25.08
N MET A 198 8.81 0.79 -24.50
CA MET A 198 8.50 -0.49 -25.14
C MET A 198 7.56 -0.31 -26.33
N ILE A 199 6.63 0.65 -26.27
CA ILE A 199 5.67 0.93 -27.35
C ILE A 199 6.35 1.21 -28.70
N PRO A 200 7.31 2.17 -28.83
CA PRO A 200 7.99 2.40 -30.10
C PRO A 200 8.85 1.20 -30.51
N LEU A 201 9.50 0.51 -29.56
CA LEU A 201 10.28 -0.69 -29.85
C LEU A 201 9.43 -1.80 -30.49
N MET A 202 8.22 -2.02 -29.95
CA MET A 202 7.26 -2.97 -30.53
C MET A 202 6.79 -2.54 -31.92
N LYS A 203 6.67 -1.25 -32.21
CA LYS A 203 6.33 -0.76 -33.56
C LYS A 203 7.47 -0.94 -34.58
N VAL A 204 8.72 -0.95 -34.13
CA VAL A 204 9.90 -1.11 -34.99
C VAL A 204 10.19 -2.58 -35.31
N MET A 205 9.69 -3.53 -34.51
CA MET A 205 9.92 -4.96 -34.71
C MET A 205 9.31 -5.51 -36.03
N PRO A 206 8.03 -5.25 -36.39
CA PRO A 206 7.45 -5.74 -37.65
C PRO A 206 8.18 -5.27 -38.92
N PRO A 207 8.49 -3.97 -39.12
CA PRO A 207 9.15 -3.53 -40.35
C PRO A 207 10.55 -4.14 -40.50
N ILE A 208 11.34 -4.22 -39.41
CA ILE A 208 12.66 -4.86 -39.47
C ILE A 208 12.55 -6.34 -39.86
N TYR A 209 11.59 -7.06 -39.29
CA TYR A 209 11.34 -8.45 -39.64
C TYR A 209 11.00 -8.60 -41.12
N THR A 210 10.08 -7.79 -41.64
CA THR A 210 9.70 -7.84 -43.06
C THR A 210 10.85 -7.46 -43.99
N TRP A 211 11.65 -6.44 -43.64
CA TRP A 211 12.83 -6.03 -44.39
C TRP A 211 13.87 -7.15 -44.46
N ARG A 212 14.17 -7.79 -43.31
CA ARG A 212 15.12 -8.92 -43.25
C ARG A 212 14.64 -10.10 -44.08
N MET A 213 13.35 -10.42 -44.08
CA MET A 213 12.80 -11.51 -44.90
C MET A 213 12.83 -11.17 -46.40
N ARG A 214 12.41 -9.97 -46.80
CA ARG A 214 12.46 -9.53 -48.20
C ARG A 214 13.88 -9.44 -48.75
N SER A 215 14.84 -8.97 -47.94
CA SER A 215 16.24 -8.84 -48.35
C SER A 215 16.88 -10.18 -48.72
N LYS A 216 16.45 -11.29 -48.09
CA LYS A 216 16.91 -12.64 -48.45
C LYS A 216 16.49 -13.03 -49.88
N ILE A 217 15.28 -12.63 -50.30
CA ILE A 217 14.76 -12.92 -51.65
C ILE A 217 15.38 -11.95 -52.67
N TYR A 218 15.46 -10.66 -52.32
CA TYR A 218 15.94 -9.61 -53.22
C TYR A 218 17.40 -9.80 -53.67
N ARG A 219 18.26 -10.34 -52.81
CA ARG A 219 19.65 -10.68 -53.17
C ARG A 219 19.72 -11.59 -54.40
N TRP A 220 18.80 -12.55 -54.51
CA TRP A 220 18.77 -13.49 -55.62
C TRP A 220 18.12 -12.89 -56.87
N TYR A 221 17.14 -12.00 -56.71
CA TYR A 221 16.64 -11.18 -57.82
C TYR A 221 17.75 -10.35 -58.46
N GLN A 222 18.61 -9.71 -57.66
CA GLN A 222 19.76 -8.94 -58.18
C GLN A 222 20.76 -9.83 -58.92
N ALA A 223 21.03 -11.04 -58.42
CA ALA A 223 21.90 -11.98 -59.09
C ALA A 223 21.32 -12.45 -60.44
N LEU A 224 20.01 -12.66 -60.52
CA LEU A 224 19.32 -12.99 -61.76
C LEU A 224 19.32 -11.83 -62.77
N GLU A 225 19.10 -10.60 -62.31
CA GLU A 225 19.14 -9.40 -63.15
C GLU A 225 20.52 -9.18 -63.76
N GLN A 226 21.60 -9.45 -63.01
CA GLN A 226 22.97 -9.39 -63.53
C GLN A 226 23.19 -10.39 -64.68
N ILE A 227 22.62 -11.58 -64.59
CA ILE A 227 22.68 -12.60 -65.67
C ILE A 227 21.88 -12.13 -66.89
N ASP A 228 20.68 -11.58 -66.71
CA ASP A 228 19.84 -11.11 -67.83
C ASP A 228 20.47 -9.90 -68.56
N LEU A 229 21.11 -8.99 -67.80
CA LEU A 229 21.91 -7.89 -68.35
C LEU A 229 23.16 -8.37 -69.08
N ALA A 230 23.83 -9.40 -68.57
CA ALA A 230 25.00 -9.99 -69.22
C ALA A 230 24.63 -10.76 -70.50
N ASN A 231 23.45 -11.41 -70.52
CA ASN A 231 22.88 -12.05 -71.69
C ASN A 231 22.53 -11.05 -72.81
N SER A 232 22.20 -9.81 -72.46
CA SER A 232 21.82 -8.76 -73.43
C SER A 232 23.02 -8.06 -74.11
N ARG A 233 24.26 -8.53 -73.90
CA ARG A 233 25.48 -7.96 -74.51
C ARG A 233 25.70 -8.50 -75.93
N GLU A 234 26.49 -7.80 -76.76
CA GLU A 234 26.75 -8.16 -78.17
C GLU A 234 27.45 -9.53 -78.36
N ASN A 235 28.21 -10.02 -77.38
CA ASN A 235 28.83 -11.35 -77.37
C ASN A 235 28.77 -11.94 -75.94
N PRO A 236 27.65 -12.55 -75.55
CA PRO A 236 27.51 -13.15 -74.23
C PRO A 236 28.22 -14.52 -74.20
N ASP A 237 28.93 -14.80 -73.11
CA ASP A 237 29.40 -16.15 -72.81
C ASP A 237 28.23 -16.97 -72.25
N LEU A 238 27.49 -17.62 -73.16
CA LEU A 238 26.27 -18.35 -72.83
C LEU A 238 26.53 -19.55 -71.91
N GLU A 239 27.73 -20.13 -71.97
CA GLU A 239 28.09 -21.29 -71.15
C GLU A 239 28.36 -20.88 -69.70
N ASP A 240 29.08 -19.77 -69.48
CA ASP A 240 29.29 -19.20 -68.15
C ASP A 240 27.97 -18.70 -67.54
N LEU A 241 27.12 -18.00 -68.30
CA LEU A 241 25.82 -17.52 -67.82
C LEU A 241 24.88 -18.67 -67.44
N ARG A 242 24.89 -19.77 -68.19
CA ARG A 242 24.11 -20.97 -67.87
C ARG A 242 24.57 -21.62 -66.57
N ASN A 243 25.89 -21.75 -66.37
CA ASN A 243 26.46 -22.30 -65.14
C ASN A 243 26.13 -21.43 -63.92
N GLN A 244 26.18 -20.10 -64.07
CA GLN A 244 25.80 -19.16 -63.02
C GLN A 244 24.31 -19.24 -62.69
N LEU A 245 23.45 -19.37 -63.70
CA LEU A 245 22.01 -19.52 -63.51
C LEU A 245 21.66 -20.84 -62.81
N GLU A 246 22.30 -21.94 -63.18
CA GLU A 246 22.09 -23.25 -62.54
C GLU A 246 22.53 -23.23 -61.06
N LYS A 247 23.62 -22.52 -60.75
CA LYS A 247 24.04 -22.30 -59.37
C LYS A 247 23.04 -21.49 -58.56
N ILE A 248 22.46 -20.43 -59.14
CA ILE A 248 21.40 -19.64 -58.48
C ILE A 248 20.14 -20.48 -58.27
N ASP A 249 19.73 -21.27 -59.26
CA ASP A 249 18.56 -22.16 -59.20
C ASP A 249 18.68 -23.15 -58.03
N GLN A 250 19.84 -23.81 -57.90
CA GLN A 250 20.12 -24.75 -56.81
C GLN A 250 20.11 -24.07 -55.42
N GLU A 251 20.69 -22.87 -55.30
CA GLU A 251 20.76 -22.15 -54.03
C GLU A 251 19.40 -21.56 -53.59
N VAL A 252 18.57 -21.13 -54.55
CA VAL A 252 17.22 -20.58 -54.29
C VAL A 252 16.25 -21.65 -53.75
N ILE A 253 16.49 -22.94 -54.06
CA ILE A 253 15.71 -24.06 -53.52
C ILE A 253 15.81 -24.12 -51.98
N HIS A 254 16.98 -23.78 -51.43
CA HIS A 254 17.26 -23.86 -49.99
C HIS A 254 16.87 -22.60 -49.20
N VAL A 255 16.35 -21.55 -49.86
CA VAL A 255 15.93 -20.32 -49.19
C VAL A 255 14.63 -20.56 -48.40
N GLN A 256 14.75 -20.61 -47.08
CA GLN A 256 13.61 -20.76 -46.17
C GLN A 256 13.02 -19.40 -45.81
N VAL A 257 11.76 -19.17 -46.19
CA VAL A 257 10.95 -18.00 -45.81
C VAL A 257 9.58 -18.43 -45.26
N PRO A 258 8.99 -17.69 -44.31
CA PRO A 258 7.62 -17.93 -43.85
C PRO A 258 6.58 -17.82 -44.98
N LEU A 259 5.40 -18.45 -44.81
CA LEU A 259 4.31 -18.46 -45.81
C LEU A 259 3.91 -17.06 -46.30
N SER A 260 3.98 -16.04 -45.45
CA SER A 260 3.68 -14.64 -45.80
C SER A 260 4.61 -14.05 -46.86
N PHE A 261 5.77 -14.68 -47.12
CA PHE A 261 6.73 -14.29 -48.16
C PHE A 261 6.92 -15.36 -49.24
N ALA A 262 6.17 -16.47 -49.18
CA ALA A 262 6.33 -17.59 -50.10
C ALA A 262 5.99 -17.19 -51.55
N SER A 263 4.97 -16.33 -51.76
CA SER A 263 4.61 -15.84 -53.10
C SER A 263 5.79 -15.19 -53.81
N GLN A 264 6.52 -14.29 -53.14
CA GLN A 264 7.70 -13.63 -53.70
C GLN A 264 8.83 -14.59 -54.05
N LEU A 265 8.97 -15.70 -53.31
CA LEU A 265 9.94 -16.74 -53.62
C LEU A 265 9.51 -17.57 -54.84
N TYR A 266 8.22 -17.85 -54.98
CA TYR A 266 7.68 -18.54 -56.15
C TYR A 266 7.80 -17.68 -57.42
N ASP A 267 7.51 -16.38 -57.34
CA ASP A 267 7.69 -15.44 -58.45
C ASP A 267 9.15 -15.41 -58.93
N LEU A 268 10.11 -15.41 -58.00
CA LEU A 268 11.54 -15.47 -58.33
C LEU A 268 11.89 -16.74 -59.10
N ARG A 269 11.40 -17.91 -58.63
CA ARG A 269 11.63 -19.20 -59.29
C ARG A 269 11.03 -19.22 -60.70
N GLN A 270 9.84 -18.67 -60.87
CA GLN A 270 9.21 -18.56 -62.18
C GLN A 270 10.04 -17.69 -63.14
N HIS A 271 10.64 -16.60 -62.65
CA HIS A 271 11.54 -15.77 -63.45
C HIS A 271 12.85 -16.49 -63.81
N ILE A 272 13.43 -17.25 -62.88
CA ILE A 272 14.61 -18.09 -63.15
C ILE A 272 14.29 -19.09 -64.27
N GLU A 273 13.15 -19.78 -64.21
CA GLU A 273 12.73 -20.70 -65.28
C GLU A 273 12.53 -20.01 -66.63
N LEU A 274 12.00 -18.79 -66.64
CA LEU A 274 11.81 -18.01 -67.87
C LEU A 274 13.16 -17.64 -68.50
N VAL A 275 14.12 -17.15 -67.71
CA VAL A 275 15.48 -16.83 -68.20
C VAL A 275 16.19 -18.10 -68.66
N LYS A 276 16.03 -19.22 -67.95
CA LYS A 276 16.57 -20.54 -68.33
C LYS A 276 16.08 -21.01 -69.70
N ARG A 277 14.81 -20.74 -70.04
CA ARG A 277 14.23 -21.05 -71.36
C ARG A 277 14.75 -20.14 -72.47
N ARG A 278 15.15 -18.91 -72.16
CA ARG A 278 15.74 -17.97 -73.15
C ARG A 278 17.20 -18.26 -73.45
N LEU A 279 17.91 -18.86 -72.50
CA LEU A 279 19.31 -19.27 -72.62
C LEU A 279 19.50 -20.70 -73.15
N SER A 280 18.40 -21.43 -73.38
CA SER A 280 18.38 -22.75 -74.01
C SER A 280 18.20 -22.65 -75.53
#